data_AF-A0A385YYW1-F1
#
_entry.id   AF-A0A385YYW1-F1
#
_cell.length_a   1.000
_cell.length_b   1.000
_cell.length_c   1.000
_cell.angle_alpha   90.00
_cell.angle_beta   90.00
_cell.angle_gamma   90.00
#
_symmetry.space_group_name_H-M   'P 1'
#
loop_
_entity.id
_entity.type
_entity.pdbx_description
1 polymer ?
#
loop_
_entity_poly.entity_id
_entity_poly.type
_entity_poly.pdbx_seq_one_letter_code
_entity_poly.pdbx_strand_id
1 'polypeptide(L)'
;MIIRKFLTAMLTSFMVVLIYFSLDPSSPVLLFGIYLFSILMFVGIPTSIVSDFLTKKQQGLSRLLTSFILHVGAASLLVLLPFALYEINWNPQNFFFVTSLFSSFLFWTFDEMLKIQLINKKLCMNT
;
A
#
# COMPACT_ATOMS: atom_id res chain seq x y z
N MET A 1 0.55 -11.11 -12.63
CA MET A 1 -0.06 -10.59 -11.38
C MET A 1 0.98 -10.32 -10.30
N ILE A 2 1.83 -11.29 -9.96
CA ILE A 2 2.79 -11.11 -8.85
C ILE A 2 3.87 -10.06 -9.14
N ILE A 3 4.40 -10.02 -10.37
CA ILE A 3 5.43 -9.04 -10.80
C ILE A 3 4.92 -7.60 -10.61
N ARG A 4 3.66 -7.33 -10.99
CA ARG A 4 3.03 -6.01 -10.80
C ARG A 4 3.08 -5.60 -9.33
N LYS A 5 2.65 -6.50 -8.43
CA LYS A 5 2.58 -6.22 -6.98
C LYS A 5 3.97 -6.03 -6.37
N PHE A 6 4.96 -6.77 -6.84
CA PHE A 6 6.36 -6.58 -6.44
C PHE A 6 6.90 -5.23 -6.89
N LEU A 7 6.67 -4.83 -8.15
CA LEU A 7 7.05 -3.51 -8.66
C LEU A 7 6.35 -2.39 -7.89
N THR A 8 5.07 -2.55 -7.57
CA THR A 8 4.33 -1.62 -6.71
C THR A 8 4.99 -1.50 -5.34
N ALA A 9 5.34 -2.62 -4.69
CA ALA A 9 5.99 -2.59 -3.38
C ALA A 9 7.31 -1.82 -3.41
N MET A 10 8.16 -2.10 -4.41
CA MET A 10 9.43 -1.39 -4.60
C MET A 10 9.21 0.11 -4.84
N LEU A 11 8.27 0.47 -5.72
CA LEU A 11 7.99 1.86 -6.06
C LEU A 11 7.46 2.63 -4.85
N THR A 12 6.53 2.04 -4.10
CA THR A 12 6.02 2.63 -2.86
C THR A 12 7.12 2.81 -1.84
N SER A 13 7.93 1.79 -1.55
CA SER A 13 9.01 1.91 -0.57
C SER A 13 10.01 2.98 -0.97
N PHE A 14 10.40 3.02 -2.25
CA PHE A 14 11.30 4.03 -2.76
C PHE A 14 10.73 5.45 -2.64
N MET A 15 9.46 5.65 -3.01
CA MET A 15 8.81 6.95 -2.94
C MET A 15 8.65 7.44 -1.50
N VAL A 16 8.29 6.56 -0.55
CA VAL A 16 8.19 6.93 0.86
C VAL A 16 9.55 7.32 1.42
N VAL A 17 10.62 6.59 1.08
CA VAL A 17 12.00 6.95 1.45
C VAL A 17 12.37 8.31 0.90
N LEU A 18 12.10 8.56 -0.38
CA LEU A 18 12.44 9.84 -1.02
C LEU A 18 11.72 11.01 -0.34
N ILE A 19 10.43 10.84 -0.02
CA ILE A 19 9.63 11.87 0.65
C ILE A 19 10.17 12.14 2.07
N TYR A 20 10.39 11.10 2.88
CA TYR A 20 10.91 11.31 4.23
C TYR A 20 12.34 11.84 4.25
N PHE A 21 13.19 11.41 3.32
CA PHE A 21 14.55 11.92 3.18
C PHE A 21 14.55 13.41 2.80
N SER A 22 13.58 13.83 2.00
CA SER A 22 13.42 15.25 1.63
C SER A 22 12.95 16.12 2.80
N LEU A 23 12.22 15.53 3.75
CA LEU A 23 11.72 16.22 4.94
C LEU A 23 12.75 16.27 6.07
N ASP A 24 13.50 15.18 6.27
CA ASP A 24 14.56 15.07 7.27
C ASP A 24 15.70 14.16 6.76
N PRO A 25 16.73 14.75 6.12
CA PRO A 25 17.87 14.00 5.59
C PRO A 25 18.74 13.33 6.66
N SER A 26 18.62 13.77 7.93
CA SER A 26 19.45 13.28 9.04
C SER A 26 18.89 12.02 9.71
N SER A 27 17.60 11.74 9.48
CA SER A 27 16.91 10.54 9.98
C SER A 27 17.44 9.27 9.28
N PRO A 28 17.42 8.09 9.94
CA PRO A 28 17.77 6.80 9.32
C PRO A 28 16.72 6.32 8.30
N VAL A 29 16.33 7.18 7.36
CA VAL A 29 15.24 6.97 6.38
C VAL A 29 15.49 5.74 5.49
N LEU A 30 16.74 5.42 5.19
CA LEU A 30 17.09 4.21 4.44
C LEU A 30 16.69 2.91 5.17
N LEU A 31 16.85 2.86 6.51
CA LEU A 31 16.40 1.71 7.30
C LEU A 31 14.87 1.60 7.30
N PHE A 32 14.18 2.74 7.34
CA PHE A 32 12.72 2.78 7.18
C PHE A 32 12.27 2.24 5.83
N GLY A 33 13.01 2.48 4.75
CA GLY A 33 12.73 1.94 3.42
C GLY A 33 12.74 0.42 3.37
N ILE A 34 13.78 -0.20 3.92
CA ILE A 34 13.93 -1.66 3.96
C ILE A 34 12.83 -2.29 4.83
N TYR A 35 12.55 -1.68 5.98
CA TYR A 35 11.48 -2.12 6.87
C TYR A 35 10.10 -2.02 6.21
N LEU A 36 9.81 -0.88 5.56
CA LEU A 36 8.56 -0.66 4.84
C LEU A 36 8.40 -1.64 3.68
N PHE A 37 9.46 -1.87 2.89
CA PHE A 37 9.43 -2.84 1.81
C PHE A 37 9.05 -4.24 2.33
N SER A 38 9.64 -4.66 3.46
CA SER A 38 9.31 -5.93 4.10
C SER A 38 7.83 -5.99 4.51
N ILE A 39 7.30 -4.93 5.13
CA ILE A 39 5.87 -4.83 5.47
C ILE A 39 5.00 -4.93 4.21
N LEU A 40 5.34 -4.23 3.14
CA LEU A 40 4.58 -4.28 1.88
C LEU A 40 4.59 -5.68 1.28
N MET A 41 5.69 -6.43 1.38
CA MET A 41 5.79 -7.81 0.91
C MET A 41 4.87 -8.75 1.71
N PHE A 42 4.84 -8.64 3.03
CA PHE A 42 4.08 -9.56 3.90
C PHE A 42 2.62 -9.15 4.15
N VAL A 43 2.29 -7.87 4.01
CA VAL A 43 0.94 -7.35 4.29
C VAL A 43 0.34 -6.69 3.07
N GLY A 44 1.08 -5.80 2.41
CA GLY A 44 0.59 -5.06 1.24
C GLY A 44 0.22 -5.97 0.06
N ILE A 45 1.12 -6.87 -0.34
CA ILE A 45 0.89 -7.80 -1.46
C ILE A 45 -0.28 -8.75 -1.17
N PRO A 46 -0.35 -9.45 -0.01
CA PRO A 46 -1.51 -10.27 0.31
C PRO A 46 -2.82 -9.47 0.33
N THR A 47 -2.81 -8.26 0.90
CA THR A 47 -3.99 -7.37 0.91
C THR A 47 -4.43 -7.03 -0.51
N SER A 48 -3.50 -6.71 -1.41
CA SER A 48 -3.81 -6.44 -2.82
C SER A 48 -4.31 -7.70 -3.56
N ILE A 49 -3.83 -8.90 -3.22
CA ILE A 49 -4.37 -10.17 -3.78
C ILE A 49 -5.82 -10.38 -3.30
N VAL A 50 -6.07 -10.21 -2.01
CA VAL A 50 -7.42 -10.33 -1.43
C VAL A 50 -8.36 -9.28 -2.02
N SER A 51 -7.89 -8.04 -2.16
CA SER A 51 -8.63 -6.97 -2.82
C SER A 51 -9.00 -7.33 -4.26
N ASP A 52 -8.04 -7.79 -5.06
CA ASP A 52 -8.31 -8.25 -6.43
C ASP A 52 -9.36 -9.38 -6.46
N PHE A 53 -9.29 -10.32 -5.50
CA PHE A 53 -10.24 -11.42 -5.42
C PHE A 53 -11.66 -10.97 -5.03
N LEU A 54 -11.79 -10.10 -4.03
CA LEU A 54 -13.07 -9.60 -3.55
C LEU A 54 -13.74 -8.66 -4.55
N THR A 55 -12.94 -7.85 -5.25
CA THR A 55 -13.44 -6.85 -6.21
C THR A 55 -13.61 -7.39 -7.63
N LYS A 56 -13.33 -8.68 -7.88
CA LYS A 56 -13.35 -9.28 -9.24
C LYS A 56 -14.68 -9.15 -9.99
N LYS A 57 -15.81 -9.04 -9.28
CA LYS A 57 -17.16 -8.89 -9.85
C LYS A 57 -17.64 -7.44 -9.89
N GLN A 58 -16.89 -6.51 -9.29
CA GLN A 58 -17.25 -5.11 -9.22
C GLN A 58 -16.63 -4.35 -10.40
N GLN A 59 -17.29 -3.27 -10.83
CA GLN A 59 -16.84 -2.44 -11.94
C GLN A 59 -16.86 -0.95 -11.55
N GLY A 60 -16.08 -0.15 -12.28
CA GLY A 60 -16.06 1.31 -12.10
C GLY A 60 -15.65 1.75 -10.69
N LEU A 61 -16.36 2.76 -10.17
CA LEU A 61 -16.02 3.44 -8.91
C LEU A 61 -16.18 2.52 -7.68
N SER A 62 -17.18 1.63 -7.67
CA SER A 62 -17.41 0.74 -6.52
C SER A 62 -16.25 -0.23 -6.29
N ARG A 63 -15.66 -0.74 -7.39
CA ARG A 63 -14.43 -1.55 -7.36
C ARG A 63 -13.26 -0.77 -6.76
N LEU A 64 -13.12 0.48 -7.19
CA LEU A 64 -12.01 1.35 -6.79
C LEU A 64 -12.09 1.70 -5.30
N LEU A 65 -13.28 2.10 -4.81
CA LEU A 65 -13.53 2.40 -3.40
C LEU A 65 -13.39 1.16 -2.51
N THR A 66 -13.94 0.01 -2.93
CA THR A 66 -13.79 -1.25 -2.17
C THR A 66 -12.31 -1.63 -2.05
N SER A 67 -11.56 -1.55 -3.15
CA SER A 67 -10.12 -1.83 -3.15
C SER A 67 -9.35 -0.88 -2.24
N PHE A 68 -9.71 0.41 -2.25
CA PHE A 68 -9.10 1.42 -1.39
C PHE A 68 -9.34 1.14 0.10
N ILE A 69 -10.59 0.87 0.48
CA ILE A 69 -10.98 0.56 1.87
C ILE A 69 -10.23 -0.68 2.37
N LEU A 70 -10.07 -1.71 1.55
CA LEU A 70 -9.34 -2.92 1.95
C LEU A 70 -7.85 -2.63 2.24
N HIS A 71 -7.20 -1.79 1.45
CA HIS A 71 -5.81 -1.40 1.69
C HIS A 71 -5.66 -0.57 2.95
N VAL A 72 -6.41 0.54 3.04
CA VAL A 72 -6.36 1.44 4.19
C VAL A 72 -6.79 0.75 5.48
N GLY A 73 -7.82 -0.09 5.41
CA GLY A 73 -8.29 -0.91 6.52
C GLY A 73 -7.22 -1.88 7.02
N ALA A 74 -6.57 -2.63 6.12
CA ALA A 74 -5.49 -3.54 6.49
C ALA A 74 -4.29 -2.80 7.12
N ALA A 75 -3.90 -1.65 6.57
CA ALA A 75 -2.81 -0.83 7.10
C ALA A 75 -3.15 -0.23 8.47
N SER A 76 -4.42 0.15 8.68
CA SER A 76 -4.91 0.64 9.96
C SER A 76 -4.88 -0.47 11.01
N LEU A 77 -5.38 -1.66 10.65
CA LEU A 77 -5.38 -2.84 11.54
C LEU A 77 -3.96 -3.27 11.92
N LEU A 78 -3.01 -3.22 10.98
CA LEU A 78 -1.61 -3.57 11.25
C LEU A 78 -1.03 -2.78 12.44
N VAL A 79 -1.40 -1.50 12.56
CA VAL A 79 -0.89 -0.62 13.61
C VAL A 79 -1.80 -0.65 14.85
N LEU A 80 -3.12 -0.55 14.68
CA LEU A 80 -4.08 -0.47 15.79
C LEU A 80 -4.17 -1.76 16.60
N LEU A 81 -3.97 -2.92 15.98
CA LEU A 81 -4.11 -4.21 16.65
C LEU A 81 -3.11 -4.37 17.82
N PRO A 82 -1.80 -4.08 17.66
CA PRO A 82 -0.88 -4.01 18.79
C PRO A 82 -1.30 -3.05 19.90
N PHE A 83 -1.76 -1.83 19.58
CA PHE A 83 -2.21 -0.87 20.61
C PHE A 83 -3.38 -1.42 21.43
N ALA A 84 -4.33 -2.09 20.75
CA ALA A 84 -5.48 -2.70 21.40
C ALA A 84 -5.10 -3.91 22.27
N LEU A 85 -4.18 -4.75 21.81
CA LEU A 85 -3.78 -5.98 22.52
C LEU A 85 -2.88 -5.72 23.74
N TYR A 86 -2.06 -4.68 23.69
CA TYR A 86 -1.09 -4.36 24.74
C TYR A 86 -1.49 -3.16 25.60
N GLU A 87 -2.74 -2.69 25.49
CA GLU A 87 -3.29 -1.55 26.25
C GLU A 87 -2.42 -0.28 26.19
N ILE A 88 -1.75 -0.07 25.05
CA ILE A 88 -0.87 1.09 24.86
C ILE A 88 -1.73 2.31 24.52
N ASN A 89 -1.45 3.46 25.14
CA ASN A 89 -2.12 4.72 24.82
C ASN A 89 -1.98 5.06 23.33
N TRP A 90 -3.13 5.08 22.66
CA TRP A 90 -3.23 5.42 21.25
C TRP A 90 -3.08 6.93 21.02
N ASN A 91 -2.30 7.30 19.99
CA ASN A 91 -2.21 8.67 19.49
C ASN A 91 -2.41 8.67 17.96
N PRO A 92 -3.40 9.39 17.41
CA PRO A 92 -3.61 9.46 15.96
C PRO A 92 -2.46 10.12 15.20
N GLN A 93 -1.61 10.90 15.87
CA GLN A 93 -0.38 11.47 15.33
C GLN A 93 0.82 10.53 15.46
N ASN A 94 0.59 9.26 15.83
CA ASN A 94 1.65 8.27 15.90
C ASN A 94 2.29 8.11 14.51
N PHE A 95 3.61 8.27 14.47
CA PHE A 95 4.39 8.21 13.24
C PHE A 95 4.11 6.92 12.45
N PHE A 96 4.10 5.76 13.10
CA PHE A 96 3.85 4.48 12.42
C PHE A 96 2.46 4.39 11.82
N PHE A 97 1.45 4.98 12.46
CA PHE A 97 0.10 5.01 11.91
C PHE A 97 0.00 5.91 10.68
N VAL A 98 0.55 7.13 10.77
CA VAL A 98 0.56 8.06 9.63
C VAL A 98 1.34 7.46 8.46
N THR A 99 2.50 6.85 8.72
CA THR A 99 3.31 6.17 7.71
C THR A 99 2.60 4.95 7.12
N SER A 100 1.89 4.15 7.91
CA SER A 100 1.16 2.97 7.39
C SER A 100 0.02 3.40 6.47
N LEU A 101 -0.74 4.42 6.85
CA LEU A 101 -1.81 4.98 6.02
C LEU A 101 -1.27 5.56 4.71
N PHE A 102 -0.22 6.38 4.82
CA PHE A 102 0.39 7.02 3.66
C PHE A 102 0.99 6.01 2.67
N SER A 103 1.76 5.05 3.17
CA SER A 103 2.34 3.98 2.35
C SER A 103 1.27 3.09 1.72
N SER A 104 0.20 2.77 2.46
CA SER A 104 -0.95 2.03 1.93
C SER A 104 -1.66 2.78 0.81
N PHE A 105 -1.86 4.09 0.96
CA PHE A 105 -2.44 4.93 -0.08
C PHE A 105 -1.58 4.92 -1.35
N LEU A 106 -0.27 5.10 -1.23
CA LEU A 106 0.65 5.07 -2.36
C LEU A 106 0.69 3.68 -3.02
N PHE A 107 0.75 2.62 -2.23
CA PHE A 107 0.74 1.24 -2.74
C PHE A 107 -0.53 0.94 -3.53
N TRP A 108 -1.70 1.27 -2.99
CA TRP A 108 -2.97 1.11 -3.69
C TRP A 108 -2.99 1.92 -5.00
N THR A 109 -2.54 3.18 -4.95
CA THR A 109 -2.52 4.06 -6.13
C THR A 109 -1.66 3.47 -7.24
N PHE A 110 -0.43 3.06 -6.93
CA PHE A 110 0.47 2.47 -7.91
C PHE A 110 -0.02 1.11 -8.44
N ASP A 111 -0.61 0.25 -7.58
CA ASP A 111 -1.17 -1.04 -8.01
C ASP A 111 -2.33 -0.83 -8.99
N GLU A 112 -3.23 0.10 -8.71
CA GLU A 112 -4.36 0.44 -9.58
C GLU A 112 -3.90 1.09 -10.90
N MET A 113 -2.94 2.02 -10.85
CA MET A 113 -2.37 2.63 -12.07
C MET A 113 -1.75 1.57 -13.00
N LEU A 114 -0.90 0.70 -12.46
CA LEU A 114 -0.28 -0.37 -13.25
C LEU A 114 -1.32 -1.38 -13.75
N LYS A 115 -2.36 -1.67 -12.96
CA LYS A 115 -3.46 -2.55 -13.38
C LYS A 115 -4.21 -1.97 -14.58
N ILE A 116 -4.55 -0.69 -14.55
CA ILE A 116 -5.23 0.02 -15.65
C ILE A 116 -4.36 0.02 -16.91
N GLN A 117 -3.07 0.34 -16.79
CA GLN A 117 -2.14 0.33 -17.93
C GLN A 117 -2.04 -1.06 -18.58
N LEU A 118 -1.97 -2.13 -17.78
CA LEU A 118 -1.93 -3.49 -18.30
C LEU A 118 -3.23 -3.91 -19.00
N ILE A 119 -4.38 -3.45 -18.52
CA ILE A 119 -5.68 -3.68 -19.17
C ILE A 119 -5.73 -2.96 -20.52
N ASN A 120 -5.37 -1.68 -20.55
CA ASN A 120 -5.37 -0.88 -21.78
C ASN A 120 -4.42 -1.46 -22.83
N LYS A 121 -3.21 -1.90 -22.44
CA LYS A 121 -2.25 -2.52 -23.36
C LYS A 121 -2.78 -3.82 -23.97
N LYS A 122 -3.53 -4.63 -23.21
CA LYS A 122 -4.15 -5.86 -23.73
C LYS A 122 -5.26 -5.56 -24.75
N LEU A 123 -6.03 -4.50 -24.53
CA LEU A 123 -7.06 -4.09 -25.48
C LEU A 123 -6.45 -3.67 -26.81
N CYS A 124 -5.36 -2.89 -26.80
CA CYS A 124 -4.68 -2.46 -28.03
C CYS A 124 -3.96 -3.56 -28.82
N MET A 125 -3.60 -4.70 -28.19
CA MET A 125 -2.96 -5.83 -28.90
C MET A 125 -3.97 -6.80 -29.52
N ASN A 126 -5.26 -6.69 -29.17
CA ASN A 126 -6.33 -7.56 -29.65
C ASN A 126 -7.22 -6.90 -30.71
N THR A 127 -6.89 -5.67 -31.13
CA THR A 127 -7.52 -4.89 -32.21
C THR A 127 -6.58 -4.79 -33.39
#